data_AF-A0A497PH36-F1
#
_entry.id   AF-A0A497PH36-F1
#
_cell.length_a   1.000
_cell.length_b   1.000
_cell.length_c   1.000
_cell.angle_alpha   90.00
_cell.angle_beta   90.00
_cell.angle_gamma   90.00
#
_symmetry.space_group_name_H-M   'P 1'
#
loop_
_entity.id
_entity.type
_entity.pdbx_description
1 polymer ?
#
loop_
_entity_poly.entity_id
_entity_poly.type
_entity_poly.pdbx_seq_one_letter_code
_entity_poly.pdbx_strand_id
1 'polypeptide(L)'
;MTSHQDASYSESSMSEEEEIRQINRRIWKRRVIYLVAAVALFFVLPLVLTVIAYATGVASWSDIYGPLIFWNELSSRGFLVGFVVIVIFIALMMYFIAGAFETGEGAW
;
A
#
# COMPACT_ATOMS: atom_id res chain seq x y z
N MET A 1 3.07 -28.37 -49.23
CA MET A 1 3.69 -28.90 -47.99
C MET A 1 3.96 -27.82 -46.94
N THR A 2 3.77 -26.54 -47.27
CA THR A 2 3.96 -25.39 -46.35
C THR A 2 2.78 -25.13 -45.41
N SER A 3 1.54 -25.41 -45.83
CA SER A 3 0.32 -25.09 -45.07
C SER A 3 0.20 -25.76 -43.70
N HIS A 4 0.75 -26.96 -43.51
CA HIS A 4 0.74 -27.64 -42.21
C HIS A 4 1.76 -27.06 -41.23
N GLN A 5 2.87 -26.53 -41.74
CA GLN A 5 3.93 -25.95 -40.93
C GLN A 5 3.52 -24.56 -40.43
N ASP A 6 2.88 -23.77 -41.30
CA ASP A 6 2.31 -22.46 -40.95
C ASP A 6 1.19 -22.57 -39.90
N ALA A 7 0.36 -23.61 -39.99
CA ALA A 7 -0.71 -23.86 -39.02
C ALA A 7 -0.15 -24.21 -37.63
N SER A 8 0.84 -25.12 -37.54
CA SER A 8 1.43 -25.49 -36.24
C SER A 8 2.20 -24.33 -35.59
N TYR A 9 2.86 -23.50 -36.40
CA TYR A 9 3.58 -22.31 -35.91
C TYR A 9 2.61 -21.26 -35.39
N SER A 10 1.50 -21.03 -36.10
CA SER A 10 0.42 -20.13 -35.66
C SER A 10 -0.20 -20.60 -34.33
N GLU A 11 -0.52 -21.88 -34.21
CA GLU A 11 -1.10 -22.46 -32.99
C GLU A 11 -0.14 -22.37 -31.79
N SER A 12 1.16 -22.63 -32.02
CA SER A 12 2.21 -22.45 -31.00
C SER A 12 2.32 -21.00 -30.55
N SER A 13 2.39 -20.05 -31.49
CA SER A 13 2.47 -18.62 -31.14
C SER A 13 1.22 -18.11 -30.41
N MET A 14 0.04 -18.62 -30.78
CA MET A 14 -1.22 -18.25 -30.14
C MET A 14 -1.29 -18.79 -28.70
N SER A 15 -0.74 -19.98 -28.45
CA SER A 15 -0.64 -20.54 -27.09
C SER A 15 0.36 -19.77 -26.20
N GLU A 16 1.52 -19.36 -26.74
CA GLU A 16 2.50 -18.54 -26.01
C GLU A 16 1.95 -17.16 -25.67
N GLU A 17 1.23 -16.51 -26.60
CA GLU A 17 0.57 -15.22 -26.34
C GLU A 17 -0.47 -15.31 -25.21
N GLU A 18 -1.24 -16.40 -25.15
CA GLU A 18 -2.21 -16.62 -24.08
C GLU A 18 -1.54 -16.85 -22.72
N GLU A 19 -0.45 -17.62 -22.66
CA GLU A 19 0.33 -17.84 -21.43
C GLU A 19 0.93 -16.53 -20.90
N ILE A 20 1.57 -15.74 -21.78
CA ILE A 20 2.13 -14.42 -21.43
C ILE A 20 1.03 -13.49 -20.92
N ARG A 21 -0.14 -13.49 -21.57
CA ARG A 21 -1.28 -12.66 -21.16
C ARG A 21 -1.80 -13.05 -19.77
N GLN A 22 -1.86 -14.35 -19.47
CA GLN A 22 -2.28 -14.84 -18.16
C GLN A 22 -1.28 -14.47 -17.06
N ILE A 23 0.03 -14.63 -17.32
CA ILE A 23 1.10 -14.24 -16.39
C ILE A 23 1.03 -12.74 -16.12
N ASN A 24 0.95 -11.92 -17.17
CA ASN A 24 0.88 -10.47 -17.04
C ASN A 24 -0.37 -10.02 -16.28
N ARG A 25 -1.52 -10.68 -16.48
CA ARG A 25 -2.76 -10.41 -15.74
C ARG A 25 -2.63 -10.74 -14.25
N ARG A 26 -1.95 -11.84 -13.89
CA ARG A 26 -1.69 -12.21 -12.48
C ARG A 26 -0.76 -11.20 -11.80
N ILE A 27 0.31 -10.80 -12.49
CA ILE A 27 1.24 -9.77 -12.01
C ILE A 27 0.48 -8.45 -11.80
N TRP A 28 -0.29 -8.01 -12.80
CA TRP A 28 -1.06 -6.77 -12.72
C TRP A 28 -2.09 -6.78 -11.58
N LYS A 29 -2.83 -7.88 -11.39
CA LYS A 29 -3.73 -8.03 -10.24
C LYS A 29 -3.00 -7.87 -8.91
N ARG A 30 -1.82 -8.48 -8.77
CA ARG A 30 -1.02 -8.40 -7.55
C ARG A 30 -0.56 -6.97 -7.27
N ARG A 31 -0.16 -6.22 -8.30
CA ARG A 31 0.17 -4.79 -8.19
C ARG A 31 -1.01 -3.95 -7.71
N VAL A 32 -2.18 -4.16 -8.32
CA VAL A 32 -3.40 -3.45 -7.93
C VAL A 32 -3.74 -3.71 -6.46
N ILE A 33 -3.60 -4.94 -5.98
CA ILE A 33 -3.84 -5.28 -4.56
C ILE A 33 -2.90 -4.49 -3.64
N TYR A 34 -1.60 -4.44 -3.95
CA TYR A 34 -0.63 -3.68 -3.14
C TYR A 34 -0.93 -2.18 -3.12
N LEU A 35 -1.28 -1.60 -4.26
CA LEU A 35 -1.64 -0.18 -4.35
C LEU A 35 -2.94 0.13 -3.59
N VAL A 36 -3.95 -0.73 -3.73
CA VAL A 36 -5.21 -0.58 -2.97
C VAL A 36 -4.96 -0.72 -1.47
N ALA A 37 -4.08 -1.63 -1.04
CA ALA A 37 -3.70 -1.75 0.37
C ALA A 37 -3.01 -0.48 0.89
N ALA A 38 -2.10 0.12 0.12
CA ALA A 38 -1.45 1.38 0.47
C ALA A 38 -2.46 2.54 0.60
N VAL A 39 -3.41 2.63 -0.34
CA VAL A 39 -4.50 3.64 -0.28
C VAL A 39 -5.43 3.36 0.90
N ALA A 40 -5.74 2.11 1.21
CA ALA A 40 -6.55 1.76 2.37
C ALA A 40 -5.89 2.21 3.68
N LEU A 41 -4.56 2.11 3.80
CA LEU A 41 -3.84 2.61 4.97
C LEU A 41 -4.04 4.11 5.20
N PHE A 42 -4.25 4.90 4.14
CA PHE A 42 -4.54 6.35 4.27
C PHE A 42 -5.86 6.61 5.01
N PHE A 43 -6.85 5.74 4.83
CA PHE A 43 -8.14 5.82 5.53
C PHE A 43 -8.09 5.20 6.93
N VAL A 44 -7.24 4.20 7.13
CA VAL A 44 -7.06 3.54 8.44
C VAL A 44 -6.27 4.42 9.41
N LEU A 45 -5.25 5.13 8.93
CA LEU A 45 -4.40 5.98 9.76
C LEU A 45 -5.18 6.98 10.65
N PRO A 46 -6.10 7.82 10.15
CA PRO A 46 -6.83 8.77 10.99
C PRO A 46 -7.69 8.08 12.05
N LEU A 47 -8.26 6.90 11.76
CA LEU A 47 -9.01 6.11 12.75
C LEU A 47 -8.10 5.64 13.88
N VAL A 48 -6.91 5.12 13.54
CA VAL A 48 -5.92 4.68 14.54
C VAL A 48 -5.43 5.84 15.39
N LEU A 49 -5.13 7.00 14.78
CA LEU A 49 -4.72 8.20 15.51
C LEU A 49 -5.81 8.70 16.46
N THR A 50 -7.08 8.59 16.06
CA THR A 50 -8.22 8.95 16.92
C THR A 50 -8.29 8.05 18.16
N VAL A 51 -8.15 6.74 17.98
CA VAL A 51 -8.11 5.78 19.09
C VAL A 51 -6.95 6.08 20.06
N ILE A 52 -5.76 6.38 19.52
CA ILE A 52 -4.59 6.76 20.33
C ILE A 52 -4.86 8.06 21.09
N ALA A 53 -5.48 9.06 20.46
CA ALA A 53 -5.79 10.33 21.09
C ALA A 53 -6.72 10.16 22.30
N TYR A 54 -7.73 9.28 22.19
CA TYR A 54 -8.60 8.94 23.33
C TYR A 54 -7.87 8.10 24.39
N ALA A 55 -7.11 7.08 23.99
CA ALA A 55 -6.39 6.20 24.92
C ALA A 55 -5.32 6.94 25.73
N THR A 56 -4.70 7.96 25.15
CA THR A 56 -3.63 8.75 25.79
C THR A 56 -4.16 9.99 26.51
N GLY A 57 -5.46 10.26 26.46
CA GLY A 57 -6.09 11.44 27.06
C GLY A 57 -5.81 12.75 26.31
N VAL A 58 -5.13 12.70 25.16
CA VAL A 58 -4.84 13.86 24.32
C VAL A 58 -6.11 14.50 23.79
N ALA A 59 -7.12 13.69 23.41
CA ALA A 59 -8.40 14.20 22.94
C ALA A 59 -9.07 15.09 24.02
N SER A 60 -9.23 14.57 25.23
CA SER A 60 -9.79 15.32 26.36
C SER A 60 -8.96 16.54 26.75
N TRP A 61 -7.64 16.45 26.67
CA TRP A 61 -6.76 17.56 27.00
C TRP A 61 -6.87 18.69 25.96
N SER A 62 -6.90 18.33 24.68
CA SER A 62 -7.05 19.29 23.57
C SER A 62 -8.42 19.98 23.57
N ASP A 63 -9.48 19.31 24.02
CA ASP A 63 -10.80 19.92 24.18
C ASP A 63 -10.84 20.98 25.29
N ILE A 64 -10.05 20.78 26.36
CA ILE A 64 -10.04 21.67 27.53
C ILE A 64 -9.12 22.88 27.32
N TYR A 65 -7.90 22.65 26.80
CA TYR A 65 -6.85 23.68 26.73
C TYR A 65 -6.65 24.23 25.31
N GLY A 66 -7.28 23.63 24.31
CA GLY A 66 -7.10 23.97 22.91
C GLY A 66 -5.81 23.39 22.30
N PRO A 67 -5.80 23.19 20.97
CA PRO A 67 -4.70 22.50 20.30
C PRO A 67 -3.37 23.28 20.30
N LEU A 68 -3.40 24.61 20.40
CA LEU A 68 -2.18 25.44 20.38
C LEU A 68 -1.34 25.28 21.65
N ILE A 69 -1.97 25.07 22.81
CA ILE A 69 -1.26 24.87 24.07
C ILE A 69 -0.65 23.46 24.14
N PHE A 70 -1.28 22.48 23.47
CA PHE A 70 -0.77 21.10 23.39
C PHE A 70 0.64 21.06 22.79
N TRP A 71 0.83 21.78 21.68
CA TRP A 71 2.11 21.83 20.99
C TRP A 71 3.21 22.56 21.78
N ASN A 72 2.85 23.45 22.70
CA ASN A 72 3.80 24.35 23.35
C ASN A 72 4.17 23.93 24.78
N GLU A 73 3.22 23.39 25.54
CA GLU A 73 3.42 23.06 26.97
C GLU A 73 3.39 21.54 27.25
N LEU A 74 2.72 20.76 26.39
CA LEU A 74 2.54 19.33 26.60
C LEU A 74 3.04 18.56 25.38
N SER A 75 4.37 18.45 25.24
CA SER A 75 5.03 17.40 24.43
C SER A 75 4.77 16.02 25.08
N SER A 76 3.50 15.63 25.15
CA SER A 76 3.00 14.54 25.96
C SER A 76 3.36 13.20 25.34
N ARG A 77 3.28 12.13 26.16
CA ARG A 77 3.43 10.75 25.69
C ARG A 77 2.53 10.44 24.49
N GLY A 78 1.35 11.07 24.41
CA GLY A 78 0.43 10.88 23.28
C GLY A 78 0.95 11.43 21.96
N PHE A 79 1.68 12.55 21.96
CA PHE A 79 2.34 13.06 20.75
C PHE A 79 3.41 12.07 20.26
N LEU A 80 4.27 11.58 21.16
CA LEU A 80 5.36 10.69 20.81
C LEU A 80 4.85 9.35 20.28
N VAL A 81 3.79 8.81 20.89
CA VAL A 81 3.10 7.60 20.40
C VAL A 81 2.46 7.85 19.03
N GLY A 82 1.76 8.96 18.84
CA GLY A 82 1.17 9.33 17.54
C GLY A 82 2.22 9.48 16.43
N PHE A 83 3.34 10.13 16.73
CA PHE A 83 4.47 10.30 15.80
C PHE A 83 5.06 8.95 15.38
N VAL A 84 5.35 8.05 16.32
CA VAL A 84 5.87 6.71 16.02
C VAL A 84 4.89 5.93 15.16
N VAL A 85 3.59 6.01 15.44
CA VAL A 85 2.57 5.31 14.64
C VAL A 85 2.50 5.86 13.22
N ILE A 86 2.59 7.17 13.02
CA ILE A 86 2.66 7.76 11.68
C ILE A 86 3.88 7.24 10.92
N VAL A 87 5.05 7.19 11.56
CA VAL A 87 6.28 6.65 10.94
C VAL A 87 6.10 5.19 10.52
N ILE A 88 5.48 4.36 11.38
CA ILE A 88 5.18 2.95 11.05
C ILE A 88 4.23 2.85 9.85
N PHE A 89 3.18 3.67 9.81
CA PHE A 89 2.23 3.69 8.70
C PHE A 89 2.88 4.14 7.39
N ILE A 90 3.74 5.15 7.42
CA ILE A 90 4.51 5.58 6.26
C ILE A 90 5.42 4.45 5.77
N ALA A 91 6.11 3.76 6.69
CA ALA A 91 6.96 2.62 6.33
C ALA A 91 6.13 1.48 5.69
N LEU A 92 4.94 1.18 6.22
CA LEU A 92 4.02 0.19 5.64
C LEU A 92 3.51 0.60 4.25
N MET A 93 3.16 1.88 4.06
CA MET A 93 2.78 2.40 2.74
C MET A 93 3.92 2.25 1.74
N MET A 94 5.14 2.65 2.12
CA MET A 94 6.32 2.48 1.27
C MET A 94 6.60 1.02 0.96
N TYR A 95 6.44 0.11 1.94
CA TYR A 95 6.58 -1.32 1.72
C TYR A 95 5.58 -1.86 0.68
N PHE A 96 4.31 -1.47 0.77
CA PHE A 96 3.31 -1.90 -0.21
C PHE A 96 3.55 -1.28 -1.59
N ILE A 97 3.97 -0.02 -1.65
CA ILE A 97 4.31 0.65 -2.91
C ILE A 97 5.53 -0.03 -3.56
N ALA A 98 6.58 -0.32 -2.81
CA ALA A 98 7.76 -1.05 -3.29
C ALA A 98 7.37 -2.44 -3.81
N GLY A 99 6.54 -3.19 -3.06
CA GLY A 99 6.04 -4.49 -3.52
C GLY A 99 5.17 -4.43 -4.80
N ALA A 100 4.53 -3.29 -5.07
CA ALA A 100 3.83 -3.06 -6.33
C ALA A 100 4.77 -2.86 -7.52
N PHE A 101 6.01 -2.42 -7.30
CA PHE A 101 7.00 -2.18 -8.36
C PHE A 101 8.00 -3.33 -8.52
N GLU A 102 8.41 -4.00 -7.44
CA GLU A 102 9.32 -5.17 -7.48
C GLU A 102 8.72 -6.36 -8.24
N THR A 103 7.39 -6.45 -8.37
CA THR A 103 6.73 -7.48 -9.18
C THR A 103 6.96 -7.33 -10.70
N GLY A 104 7.78 -6.37 -11.16
CA GLY A 104 8.18 -6.20 -12.56
C GLY A 104 9.67 -6.37 -12.86
N GLU A 105 10.53 -6.38 -11.84
CA GLU A 105 11.98 -6.43 -12.03
C GLU A 105 12.45 -7.89 -11.99
N GLY A 106 12.27 -8.57 -13.12
CA GLY A 106 12.64 -9.97 -13.32
C GLY A 106 12.17 -10.58 -14.64
N ALA A 107 11.54 -9.80 -15.53
CA ALA A 107 11.24 -10.20 -16.90
C ALA A 107 12.35 -9.69 -17.85
N TRP A 108 13.54 -10.25 -17.70
CA TRP A 108 14.55 -10.34 -18.75
C TRP A 108 14.95 -11.81 -18.86
#